data_AF-X0WV34-F1
#
_entry.id   AF-X0WV34-F1
#
_cell.length_a   1.000
_cell.length_b   1.000
_cell.length_c   1.000
_cell.angle_alpha   90.00
_cell.angle_beta   90.00
_cell.angle_gamma   90.00
#
_symmetry.space_group_name_H-M   'P 1'
#
loop_
_entity.id
_entity.type
_entity.pdbx_description
1 polymer ?
#
loop_
_entity_poly.entity_id
_entity_poly.type
_entity_poly.pdbx_seq_one_letter_code
_entity_poly.pdbx_strand_id
1 'polypeptide(L)'
;MFDFGLTAQQEDRARKLHEECIVIDMLNASEINDDCFRRLKEGGTTAISHTIKGPPGPFKWSYDSAIAALAQWSDIFRRKSDQVVHATSVSDIRKAKADGK
;
A
#
# COMPACT_ATOMS: atom_id res chain seq x y z
N MET A 1 -10.83 13.83 -15.49
CA MET A 1 -11.18 13.50 -14.09
C MET A 1 -12.57 12.90 -14.12
N PHE A 2 -12.82 11.80 -13.40
CA PHE A 2 -14.15 11.19 -13.37
C PHE A 2 -15.13 12.12 -12.64
N ASP A 3 -16.36 12.25 -13.15
CA ASP A 3 -17.45 12.91 -12.45
C ASP A 3 -18.18 11.89 -11.58
N PHE A 4 -18.10 12.09 -10.26
CA PHE A 4 -18.75 11.22 -9.27
C PHE A 4 -20.11 11.75 -8.82
N GLY A 5 -20.62 12.84 -9.42
CA GLY A 5 -21.90 13.44 -9.07
C GLY A 5 -21.94 14.07 -7.67
N LEU A 6 -20.77 14.47 -7.13
CA LEU A 6 -20.66 15.11 -5.82
C LEU A 6 -20.92 16.61 -5.93
N THR A 7 -21.56 17.19 -4.91
CA THR A 7 -21.52 18.65 -4.73
C THR A 7 -20.13 19.08 -4.26
N ALA A 8 -19.77 20.34 -4.52
CA ALA A 8 -18.48 20.89 -4.07
C ALA A 8 -18.26 20.71 -2.55
N GLN A 9 -19.31 20.90 -1.75
CA GLN A 9 -19.24 20.71 -0.30
C GLN A 9 -19.00 19.24 0.11
N GLN A 10 -19.58 18.28 -0.61
CA GLN A 10 -19.33 16.86 -0.36
C GLN A 10 -17.89 16.49 -0.70
N GLU A 11 -17.37 17.00 -1.82
CA GLU A 11 -16.00 16.78 -2.26
C GLU A 11 -14.99 17.37 -1.26
N ASP A 12 -15.14 18.63 -0.87
CA ASP A 12 -14.25 19.30 0.10
C ASP A 12 -14.22 18.56 1.43
N ARG A 13 -15.37 18.14 1.94
CA ARG A 13 -15.47 17.38 3.19
C ARG A 13 -14.76 16.02 3.07
N ALA A 14 -14.93 15.33 1.95
CA ALA A 14 -14.30 14.03 1.72
C ALA A 14 -12.77 14.16 1.61
N ARG A 15 -12.27 15.18 0.90
CA ARG A 15 -10.83 15.47 0.78
C ARG A 15 -10.20 15.72 2.14
N LYS A 16 -10.79 16.62 2.94
CA LYS A 16 -10.31 16.92 4.30
C LYS A 16 -10.27 15.67 5.18
N LEU A 17 -11.35 14.88 5.19
CA LEU A 17 -11.40 13.65 5.98
C LEU A 17 -10.31 12.66 5.55
N HIS A 18 -10.12 12.49 4.24
CA HIS A 18 -9.11 11.59 3.69
C HIS A 18 -7.68 12.01 4.06
N GLU A 19 -7.37 13.31 3.99
CA GLU A 19 -6.07 13.85 4.39
C GLU A 19 -5.75 13.57 5.87
N GLU A 20 -6.75 13.76 6.75
CA GLU A 20 -6.64 13.56 8.21
C GLU A 20 -6.64 12.08 8.63
N CYS A 21 -7.16 11.16 7.81
CA CYS A 21 -7.29 9.74 8.15
C CYS A 21 -6.03 8.90 7.90
N ILE A 22 -5.97 7.77 8.59
CA ILE A 22 -5.14 6.62 8.21
C ILE A 22 -5.99 5.75 7.28
N VAL A 23 -5.56 5.61 6.03
CA VAL A 23 -6.27 4.81 5.01
C VAL A 23 -5.58 3.47 4.87
N ILE A 24 -6.29 2.38 5.16
CA ILE A 24 -5.75 1.02 5.13
C ILE A 24 -6.53 0.19 4.11
N ASP A 25 -5.81 -0.35 3.12
CA ASP A 25 -6.33 -1.37 2.20
C ASP A 25 -5.94 -2.76 2.71
N MET A 26 -6.92 -3.52 3.19
CA MET A 26 -6.68 -4.83 3.81
C MET A 26 -6.54 -5.97 2.80
N LEU A 27 -6.65 -5.71 1.50
CA LEU A 27 -6.45 -6.73 0.46
C LEU A 27 -5.88 -6.10 -0.80
N ASN A 28 -4.55 -6.01 -0.87
CA ASN A 28 -3.86 -5.59 -2.09
C ASN A 28 -3.19 -6.78 -2.79
N ALA A 29 -3.58 -7.09 -4.02
CA ALA A 29 -3.01 -8.18 -4.82
C ALA A 29 -2.34 -7.67 -6.11
N SER A 30 -2.05 -6.37 -6.17
CA SER A 30 -1.45 -5.71 -7.33
C SER A 30 -0.08 -6.29 -7.66
N GLU A 31 0.43 -5.97 -8.84
CA GLU A 31 1.83 -6.17 -9.13
C GLU A 31 2.65 -5.05 -8.48
N ILE A 32 3.65 -5.40 -7.69
CA ILE A 32 4.49 -4.42 -7.00
C ILE A 32 5.58 -3.91 -7.94
N ASN A 33 5.39 -2.70 -8.40
CA ASN A 33 6.32 -1.94 -9.22
C ASN A 33 6.22 -0.45 -8.88
N ASP A 34 7.03 0.38 -9.52
CA ASP A 34 7.07 1.83 -9.25
C ASP A 34 5.73 2.53 -9.52
N ASP A 35 4.97 2.08 -10.50
CA ASP A 35 3.64 2.61 -10.79
C ASP A 35 2.66 2.33 -9.64
N CYS A 36 2.69 1.10 -9.09
CA CYS A 36 1.88 0.72 -7.94
C CYS A 36 2.18 1.64 -6.74
N PHE A 37 3.46 1.83 -6.38
CA PHE A 37 3.84 2.73 -5.28
C PHE A 37 3.41 4.17 -5.52
N ARG A 38 3.60 4.68 -6.75
CA ARG A 38 3.16 6.03 -7.13
C ARG A 38 1.67 6.20 -6.94
N ARG A 39 0.86 5.24 -7.41
CA ARG A 39 -0.61 5.28 -7.30
C ARG A 39 -1.10 5.16 -5.86
N LEU A 40 -0.45 4.33 -5.04
CA LEU A 40 -0.75 4.23 -3.59
C LEU A 40 -0.50 5.56 -2.89
N LYS A 41 0.62 6.22 -3.21
CA LYS A 41 0.98 7.54 -2.68
C LYS A 41 0.02 8.63 -3.14
N GLU A 42 -0.25 8.73 -4.43
CA GLU A 42 -1.19 9.71 -5.01
C GLU A 42 -2.62 9.51 -4.50
N GLY A 43 -3.03 8.26 -4.29
CA GLY A 43 -4.30 7.90 -3.68
C GLY A 43 -4.34 8.10 -2.17
N GLY A 44 -3.24 8.53 -1.53
CA GLY A 44 -3.12 8.77 -0.09
C GLY A 44 -3.35 7.54 0.80
N THR A 45 -3.08 6.35 0.28
CA THR A 45 -3.10 5.11 1.07
C THR A 45 -1.94 5.12 2.07
N THR A 46 -2.22 4.82 3.34
CA THR A 46 -1.22 4.80 4.42
C THR A 46 -0.61 3.42 4.62
N ALA A 47 -1.42 2.37 4.55
CA ALA A 47 -0.95 1.00 4.72
C ALA A 47 -1.72 0.06 3.80
N ILE A 48 -1.02 -0.98 3.35
CA ILE A 48 -1.63 -2.08 2.63
C ILE A 48 -1.31 -3.40 3.33
N SER A 49 -2.28 -4.30 3.38
CA SER A 49 -2.02 -5.72 3.58
C SER A 49 -1.81 -6.35 2.20
N HIS A 50 -0.55 -6.33 1.75
CA HIS A 50 -0.23 -6.93 0.46
C HIS A 50 -0.26 -8.46 0.56
N THR A 51 -1.02 -9.08 -0.31
CA THR A 51 -1.14 -10.53 -0.39
C THR A 51 0.21 -11.13 -0.75
N ILE A 52 0.75 -11.97 0.12
CA ILE A 52 1.86 -12.83 -0.27
C ILE A 52 1.31 -13.80 -1.31
N LYS A 53 1.77 -13.65 -2.56
CA LYS A 53 1.46 -14.56 -3.67
C LYS A 53 2.76 -15.15 -4.17
N GLY A 54 2.72 -16.40 -4.63
CA GLY A 54 3.85 -17.00 -5.33
C GLY A 54 4.25 -16.16 -6.56
N PRO A 55 5.47 -16.33 -7.07
CA PRO A 55 5.91 -15.62 -8.27
C PRO A 55 4.94 -15.87 -9.45
N PRO A 56 4.77 -14.89 -10.35
CA PRO A 56 3.92 -15.06 -11.53
C PRO A 56 4.38 -16.29 -12.35
N GLY A 57 3.42 -17.09 -12.84
CA GLY A 57 3.69 -18.31 -13.61
C GLY A 57 2.89 -19.52 -13.12
N PRO A 58 3.28 -20.76 -13.51
CA PRO A 58 2.55 -21.98 -13.16
C PRO A 58 2.74 -22.41 -11.70
N PHE A 59 3.41 -21.59 -10.88
CA PHE A 59 3.76 -21.92 -9.51
C PHE A 59 2.49 -21.97 -8.66
N LYS A 60 2.19 -23.16 -8.14
CA LYS A 60 1.13 -23.36 -7.15
C LYS A 60 1.56 -22.72 -5.83
N TRP A 61 0.58 -22.27 -5.06
CA TRP A 61 0.80 -21.85 -3.69
C TRP A 61 1.51 -22.96 -2.90
N SER A 62 2.67 -22.63 -2.33
CA SER A 62 3.47 -23.51 -1.49
C SER A 62 4.21 -22.70 -0.42
N TYR A 63 4.70 -23.38 0.61
CA TYR A 63 5.56 -22.76 1.62
C TYR A 63 6.78 -22.07 0.99
N ASP A 64 7.50 -22.76 0.10
CA ASP A 64 8.70 -22.22 -0.56
C ASP A 64 8.39 -20.97 -1.39
N SER A 65 7.23 -20.94 -2.06
CA SER A 65 6.79 -19.76 -2.82
C SER A 65 6.49 -18.57 -1.91
N ALA A 66 5.95 -18.80 -0.71
CA ALA A 66 5.71 -17.77 0.28
C ALA A 66 7.02 -17.22 0.86
N ILE A 67 7.98 -18.10 1.17
CA ILE A 67 9.32 -17.69 1.63
C ILE A 67 10.05 -16.88 0.55
N ALA A 68 10.00 -17.31 -0.71
CA ALA A 68 10.60 -16.56 -1.82
C ALA A 68 9.97 -15.16 -1.98
N ALA A 69 8.65 -15.05 -1.85
CA ALA A 69 7.95 -13.76 -1.90
C ALA A 69 8.33 -12.85 -0.73
N LEU A 70 8.48 -13.39 0.49
CA LEU A 70 8.95 -12.63 1.65
C LEU A 70 10.39 -12.12 1.46
N ALA A 71 11.28 -12.92 0.86
CA ALA A 71 12.63 -12.48 0.53
C ALA A 71 12.63 -11.30 -0.46
N GLN A 72 11.77 -11.35 -1.48
CA GLN A 72 11.59 -10.23 -2.41
C GLN A 72 11.08 -8.96 -1.70
N TRP A 73 10.12 -9.11 -0.78
CA TRP A 73 9.63 -7.99 0.04
C TRP A 73 10.72 -7.38 0.91
N SER A 74 11.56 -8.19 1.53
CA SER A 74 12.71 -7.71 2.30
C SER A 74 13.64 -6.84 1.45
N ASP A 75 13.91 -7.24 0.20
CA ASP A 75 14.70 -6.44 -0.73
C ASP A 75 14.00 -5.14 -1.16
N ILE A 76 12.68 -5.18 -1.36
CA ILE A 76 11.89 -3.99 -1.68
C ILE A 76 11.95 -2.98 -0.54
N PHE A 77 11.71 -3.41 0.71
CA PHE A 77 11.78 -2.52 1.87
C PHE A 77 13.15 -1.89 2.04
N ARG A 78 14.22 -2.63 1.75
CA ARG A 78 15.58 -2.09 1.77
C ARG A 78 15.79 -1.05 0.67
N ARG A 79 15.45 -1.37 -0.59
CA ARG A 79 15.68 -0.49 -1.75
C ARG A 79 14.81 0.77 -1.75
N LYS A 80 13.63 0.70 -1.15
CA LYS A 80 12.64 1.79 -1.10
C LYS A 80 12.39 2.29 0.33
N SER A 81 13.40 2.19 1.20
CA SER A 81 13.27 2.58 2.62
C SER A 81 12.98 4.07 2.84
N ASP A 82 13.21 4.91 1.82
CA ASP A 82 12.81 6.31 1.74
C ASP A 82 11.31 6.49 1.49
N GLN A 83 10.66 5.50 0.88
CA GLN A 83 9.27 5.56 0.42
C GLN A 83 8.31 4.65 1.17
N VAL A 84 8.76 3.49 1.66
CA VAL A 84 7.91 2.49 2.31
C VAL A 84 8.61 1.87 3.52
N VAL A 85 7.80 1.35 4.46
CA VAL A 85 8.27 0.63 5.65
C VAL A 85 7.50 -0.66 5.83
N HIS A 86 8.15 -1.69 6.35
CA HIS A 86 7.47 -2.90 6.78
C HIS A 86 6.77 -2.65 8.12
N ALA A 87 5.45 -2.52 8.10
CA ALA A 87 4.65 -2.33 9.31
C ALA A 87 4.25 -3.69 9.91
N THR A 88 4.65 -3.93 11.16
CA THR A 88 4.30 -5.14 11.93
C THR A 88 3.44 -4.84 13.16
N SER A 89 3.19 -3.56 13.41
CA SER A 89 2.43 -3.04 14.53
C SER A 89 1.60 -1.81 14.13
N VAL A 90 0.59 -1.49 14.94
CA VAL A 90 -0.19 -0.26 14.77
C VAL A 90 0.68 0.99 14.90
N SER A 91 1.71 0.96 15.76
CA SER A 91 2.66 2.06 15.88
C SER A 91 3.44 2.32 14.61
N ASP A 92 3.83 1.27 13.86
CA ASP A 92 4.53 1.43 12.59
C ASP A 92 3.66 2.14 11.56
N ILE A 93 2.37 1.78 11.48
CA ILE A 93 1.40 2.42 10.56
C ILE A 93 1.25 3.90 10.90
N ARG A 94 1.12 4.24 12.19
CA ARG A 94 1.02 5.64 12.64
C ARG A 94 2.28 6.43 12.31
N LYS A 95 3.46 5.82 12.51
CA LYS A 95 4.74 6.42 12.17
C LYS A 95 4.88 6.63 10.66
N ALA A 96 4.49 5.64 9.85
CA ALA A 96 4.51 5.73 8.39
C ALA A 96 3.68 6.93 7.89
N LYS A 97 2.44 7.09 8.38
CA LYS A 97 1.61 8.28 8.08
C LYS A 97 2.32 9.59 8.42
N ALA A 98 2.92 9.68 9.61
CA ALA A 98 3.61 10.88 10.07
C ALA A 98 4.87 11.19 9.25
N ASP A 99 5.59 10.15 8.82
CA ASP A 99 6.81 10.25 8.02
C ASP A 99 6.52 10.39 6.51
N GLY A 100 5.25 10.30 6.08
CA GLY A 100 4.84 10.37 4.68
C GLY A 100 5.23 9.15 3.84
N LYS A 101 5.26 7.96 4.48
CA LYS A 101 5.63 6.66 3.91
C LYS A 101 4.49 5.65 3.96
#